data_AF-A0A227J2N3-F1
#
_entry.id   AF-A0A227J2N3-F1
#
_cell.length_a   1.000
_cell.length_b   1.000
_cell.length_c   1.000
_cell.angle_alpha   90.00
_cell.angle_beta   90.00
_cell.angle_gamma   90.00
#
_symmetry.space_group_name_H-M   'P 1'
#
loop_
_entity.id
_entity.type
_entity.pdbx_description
1 polymer ?
#
loop_
_entity_poly.entity_id
_entity_poly.type
_entity_poly.pdbx_seq_one_letter_code
_entity_poly.pdbx_strand_id
1 'polypeptide(L)' 'ESVGRYLNALPSSVHVRLNAFQHHGVVGEARSWDKCSKEEIEQLKKQLGKFVDRPIAVPSVFV' A
#
# COMPACT_ATOMS: atom_id res chain seq x y z
N GLU A 1 -3.07 12.31 2.92
CA GLU A 1 -2.00 13.32 2.81
C GLU A 1 -0.84 13.08 3.78
N SER A 2 -1.07 13.04 5.10
CA SER A 2 -0.02 12.92 6.12
C SER A 2 0.93 11.73 5.89
N VAL A 3 0.37 10.56 5.55
CA VAL A 3 1.16 9.36 5.21
C VAL A 3 2.09 9.61 4.01
N GLY A 4 1.60 10.27 2.96
CA GLY A 4 2.41 10.57 1.77
C GLY A 4 3.58 11.51 2.08
N ARG A 5 3.33 12.57 2.86
CA ARG A 5 4.39 13.50 3.31
C ARG A 5 5.42 12.80 4.19
N TYR A 6 4.98 11.95 5.13
CA TYR A 6 5.87 11.16 5.96
C TYR A 6 6.77 10.24 5.13
N LEU A 7 6.18 9.48 4.20
CA LEU A 7 6.92 8.57 3.32
C LEU A 7 7.93 9.33 2.44
N ASN A 8 7.59 10.54 1.97
CA ASN A 8 8.51 11.33 1.16
C ASN A 8 9.74 11.83 1.95
N ALA A 9 9.56 12.11 3.25
CA ALA A 9 10.64 12.56 4.14
C ALA A 9 11.66 11.46 4.50
N LEU A 10 11.34 10.18 4.24
CA LEU A 10 12.28 9.08 4.47
C LEU A 10 13.47 9.16 3.50
N PRO A 11 14.67 8.66 3.86
CA PRO A 11 15.80 8.59 2.95
C PRO A 11 15.42 7.92 1.62
N SER A 12 15.99 8.38 0.50
CA SER A 12 15.67 7.85 -0.84
C SER A 12 15.96 6.35 -1.01
N SER A 13 16.85 5.80 -0.18
CA SER A 13 17.15 4.36 -0.11
C SER A 13 16.00 3.51 0.44
N VAL A 14 14.99 4.12 1.07
CA VAL A 14 13.84 3.40 1.62
C VAL A 14 12.85 3.10 0.50
N HIS A 15 12.66 1.81 0.24
CA HIS A 15 11.66 1.29 -0.68
C HIS A 15 10.27 1.27 -0.04
N VAL A 16 9.26 1.67 -0.81
CA VAL A 16 7.85 1.66 -0.38
C VAL A 16 7.09 0.56 -1.11
N ARG A 17 6.45 -0.32 -0.35
CA ARG A 17 5.58 -1.39 -0.87
C ARG A 17 4.22 -1.31 -0.19
N LEU A 18 3.16 -1.24 -0.98
CA LEU A 18 1.81 -1.45 -0.50
C LEU A 18 1.52 -2.95 -0.45
N ASN A 19 0.89 -3.39 0.62
CA ASN A 19 0.39 -4.76 0.76
C ASN A 19 -1.14 -4.73 0.67
N ALA A 20 -1.71 -5.72 -0.01
CA ALA A 20 -3.15 -5.95 -0.03
C ALA A 20 -3.41 -7.28 0.70
N PHE A 21 -4.12 -7.22 1.82
CA PHE A 21 -4.43 -8.41 2.61
C PHE A 21 -5.58 -9.20 1.94
N GLN A 22 -5.40 -10.51 1.79
CA GLN A 22 -6.36 -11.40 1.12
C GLN A 22 -6.81 -12.62 1.95
N HIS A 23 -6.46 -12.68 3.25
CA HIS A 23 -6.73 -13.74 4.26
C HIS A 23 -5.60 -14.74 4.56
N HIS A 24 -4.65 -15.04 3.66
CA HIS A 24 -3.54 -15.95 4.04
C HIS A 24 -2.53 -15.22 4.95
N GLY A 25 -2.36 -15.72 6.17
CA GLY A 25 -1.48 -15.11 7.19
C GLY A 25 -2.07 -13.91 7.94
N VAL A 26 -3.34 -13.55 7.68
CA VAL A 26 -4.04 -12.50 8.44
C VAL A 26 -4.67 -13.11 9.68
N VAL A 27 -4.33 -12.58 10.86
CA VAL A 27 -4.79 -13.08 12.16
C VAL A 27 -5.58 -12.01 12.92
N GLY A 28 -6.39 -12.45 13.89
CA GLY A 28 -7.18 -11.54 14.74
C GLY A 28 -8.29 -10.83 13.98
N GLU A 29 -8.60 -9.60 14.41
CA GLU A 29 -9.69 -8.77 13.88
C GLU A 29 -9.56 -8.47 12.38
N ALA A 30 -8.34 -8.35 11.87
CA ALA A 30 -8.10 -8.12 10.45
C ALA A 30 -8.59 -9.27 9.56
N ARG A 31 -8.87 -10.46 10.11
CA ARG A 31 -9.42 -11.59 9.35
C ARG A 31 -10.85 -11.32 8.87
N SER A 32 -11.60 -10.49 9.59
CA SER A 32 -12.97 -10.10 9.21
C SER A 32 -13.02 -8.83 8.36
N TRP A 33 -11.89 -8.24 8.01
CA TRP A 33 -11.87 -7.09 7.11
C TRP A 33 -12.12 -7.52 5.67
N ASP A 34 -12.70 -6.62 4.90
CA ASP A 34 -12.89 -6.81 3.47
C ASP A 34 -11.55 -6.97 2.76
N LYS A 35 -11.53 -7.82 1.73
CA LYS A 35 -10.35 -7.97 0.87
C LYS A 35 -10.09 -6.66 0.13
N CYS A 36 -8.84 -6.26 0.05
CA CYS A 36 -8.44 -5.16 -0.83
C CYS A 36 -8.40 -5.63 -2.29
N SER A 37 -9.19 -4.97 -3.14
CA SER A 37 -9.21 -5.18 -4.60
C SER A 37 -7.98 -4.56 -5.29
N LYS A 38 -7.78 -4.93 -6.54
CA LYS A 38 -6.74 -4.35 -7.39
C LYS A 38 -6.99 -2.85 -7.62
N GLU A 39 -8.24 -2.48 -7.82
CA GLU A 39 -8.65 -1.10 -8.08
C GLU A 39 -8.34 -0.23 -6.85
N GLU A 40 -8.66 -0.70 -5.64
CA GLU A 40 -8.40 0.03 -4.40
C GLU A 40 -6.89 0.23 -4.16
N ILE A 41 -6.06 -0.80 -4.35
CA ILE A 41 -4.61 -0.66 -4.12
C ILE A 41 -3.96 0.29 -5.13
N GLU A 42 -4.41 0.28 -6.38
CA GLU A 42 -3.94 1.20 -7.42
C GLU A 42 -4.42 2.63 -7.18
N GLN A 43 -5.65 2.81 -6.69
CA GLN A 43 -6.15 4.11 -6.27
C GLN A 43 -5.31 4.68 -5.11
N LEU A 44 -5.00 3.86 -4.10
CA LEU A 44 -4.14 4.26 -2.99
C LEU A 44 -2.73 4.64 -3.49
N LYS A 45 -2.13 3.83 -4.36
CA LYS A 45 -0.83 4.13 -4.99
C LYS A 45 -0.87 5.48 -5.71
N LYS A 46 -1.90 5.75 -6.51
CA LYS A 46 -2.08 7.02 -7.23
C LYS A 46 -2.19 8.21 -6.26
N GLN A 47 -2.91 8.05 -5.15
CA GLN A 47 -3.05 9.10 -4.14
C GLN A 47 -1.73 9.39 -3.42
N LEU A 48 -0.95 8.35 -3.09
CA LEU A 48 0.37 8.50 -2.47
C LEU A 48 1.41 9.09 -3.43
N GLY A 49 1.34 8.73 -4.72
CA GLY A 49 2.22 9.25 -5.76
C GLY A 49 2.10 10.76 -6.01
N LYS A 50 1.09 11.43 -5.43
CA LYS A 50 1.03 12.90 -5.39
C LYS A 50 2.06 13.54 -4.45
N PHE A 51 2.65 12.74 -3.56
CA PHE A 51 3.56 13.19 -2.50
C PHE A 51 4.89 12.45 -2.52
N VAL A 52 4.90 11.19 -2.96
CA VAL A 52 6.05 10.29 -2.86
C VAL A 52 6.74 10.23 -4.22
N ASP A 53 7.94 10.81 -4.31
CA ASP A 53 8.67 10.97 -5.58
C ASP A 53 9.44 9.71 -6.04
N ARG A 54 9.21 8.58 -5.38
CA ARG A 54 9.89 7.29 -5.66
C ARG A 54 8.89 6.20 -6.04
N PRO A 55 9.32 5.14 -6.75
CA PRO A 55 8.44 4.05 -7.11
C PRO A 55 7.77 3.40 -5.88
N ILE A 56 6.45 3.24 -5.95
CA ILE A 56 5.65 2.49 -4.98
C ILE A 56 5.31 1.13 -5.60
N ALA A 57 5.80 0.07 -5.00
CA ALA A 57 5.48 -1.30 -5.41
C ALA A 57 4.09 -1.70 -4.90
N VAL A 58 3.34 -2.44 -5.72
CA VAL A 58 2.06 -3.06 -5.38
C VAL A 58 2.15 -4.57 -5.60
N PRO A 59 1.26 -5.38 -4.99
CA PRO A 59 1.20 -6.81 -5.25
C PRO A 59 0.91 -7.09 -6.73
N SER A 60 1.52 -8.14 -7.27
CA SER A 60 1.26 -8.61 -8.65
C SER A 60 0.19 -9.68 -8.73
N VAL A 61 -0.20 -10.26 -7.58
CA VAL A 61 -1.15 -11.36 -7.47
C VAL A 61 -2.34 -10.90 -6.64
N PHE A 62 -3.55 -11.08 -7.20
CA PHE A 62 -4.84 -10.81 -6.57
C PHE A 62 -5.69 -12.07 -6.71
N VAL A 63 -5.83 -12.86 -5.64
CA VAL A 63 -6.57 -14.14 -5.58
C VAL A 63 -7.87 -14.06 -4.77
#